data_AF-A0A381YE66-F1
#
_entry.id   AF-A0A381YE66-F1
#
_cell.length_a   1.000
_cell.length_b   1.000
_cell.length_c   1.000
_cell.angle_alpha   90.00
_cell.angle_beta   90.00
_cell.angle_gamma   90.00
#
_symmetry.space_group_name_H-M   'P 1'
#
loop_
_entity.id
_entity.type
_entity.pdbx_description
1 polymer ?
#
loop_
_entity_poly.entity_id
_entity_poly.type
_entity_poly.pdbx_seq_one_letter_code
_entity_poly.pdbx_strand_id
1 'polypeptide(L)'
;MPIAFTSGEPSGIGPDIAIIHAQKEREENLLVYCDPDVLINRAKQLNLSITLKENETRKASELSIFPVKTDVEVDAGVLNPKNANYVLEIIKKATHDCLKDQCSGILTGPINKAIINQSGIEFSGHTEYLAELT
;
A
#
# COMPACT_ATOMS: atom_id res chain seq x y z
N MET A 1 10.80 9.49 -12.21
CA MET A 1 10.39 8.10 -11.93
C MET A 1 9.79 8.06 -10.53
N PRO A 2 8.67 7.38 -10.31
CA PRO A 2 7.97 7.39 -9.02
C PRO A 2 8.73 6.64 -7.93
N ILE A 3 8.44 6.96 -6.67
CA ILE A 3 8.73 6.12 -5.51
C ILE A 3 7.51 5.21 -5.30
N ALA A 4 7.74 3.90 -5.25
CA ALA A 4 6.71 2.92 -4.97
C ALA A 4 6.40 2.93 -3.47
N PHE A 5 5.17 3.29 -3.08
CA PHE A 5 4.71 3.19 -1.70
C PHE A 5 3.80 1.98 -1.52
N THR A 6 4.22 1.00 -0.73
CA THR A 6 3.34 -0.11 -0.36
C THR A 6 2.50 0.29 0.84
N SER A 7 1.16 0.20 0.71
CA SER A 7 0.26 0.60 1.81
C SER A 7 0.37 -0.27 3.07
N GLY A 8 0.98 -1.45 2.98
CA GLY A 8 1.18 -2.37 4.10
C GLY A 8 -0.07 -3.13 4.50
N GLU A 9 -0.24 -3.38 5.80
CA GLU A 9 -1.42 -4.07 6.35
C GLU A 9 -2.70 -3.24 6.08
N PRO A 10 -3.68 -3.75 5.32
CA PRO A 10 -4.83 -2.97 4.88
C PRO A 10 -5.75 -2.54 6.03
N SER A 11 -5.82 -3.34 7.11
CA SER A 11 -6.56 -2.96 8.32
C SER A 11 -5.80 -1.96 9.21
N GLY A 12 -4.51 -1.74 8.96
CA GLY A 12 -3.63 -0.85 9.71
C GLY A 12 -3.78 0.63 9.34
N ILE A 13 -2.74 1.41 9.65
CA ILE A 13 -2.70 2.88 9.43
C ILE A 13 -2.03 3.30 8.12
N GLY A 14 -1.43 2.36 7.38
CA GLY A 14 -0.73 2.68 6.13
C GLY A 14 -1.62 3.34 5.07
N PRO A 15 -2.87 2.88 4.85
CA PRO A 15 -3.84 3.59 4.01
C PRO A 15 -4.12 5.02 4.48
N ASP A 16 -4.23 5.25 5.79
CA ASP A 16 -4.50 6.55 6.41
C ASP A 16 -3.37 7.53 6.12
N ILE A 17 -2.12 7.08 6.28
CA ILE A 17 -0.93 7.87 5.99
C ILE A 17 -0.93 8.32 4.52
N ALA A 18 -1.26 7.41 3.59
CA ALA A 18 -1.35 7.75 2.17
C ALA A 18 -2.41 8.84 1.91
N ILE A 19 -3.60 8.71 2.53
CA ILE A 19 -4.70 9.65 2.36
C ILE A 19 -4.36 11.01 2.95
N ILE A 20 -3.79 11.06 4.16
CA ILE A 20 -3.38 12.29 4.84
C ILE A 20 -2.29 13.01 4.04
N HIS A 21 -1.31 12.25 3.55
CA HIS A 21 -0.25 12.76 2.70
C HIS A 21 -0.81 13.37 1.40
N ALA A 22 -1.84 12.76 0.81
CA ALA A 22 -2.48 13.24 -0.39
C ALA A 22 -3.22 14.59 -0.22
N GLN A 23 -3.46 15.07 1.01
CA GLN A 23 -4.28 16.27 1.25
C GLN A 23 -3.61 17.58 0.85
N LYS A 24 -2.31 17.58 0.57
CA LYS A 24 -1.55 18.75 0.11
C LYS A 24 -1.03 18.52 -1.30
N GLU A 25 -0.77 19.59 -2.03
CA GLU A 25 0.02 19.49 -3.26
C GLU A 25 1.46 19.05 -2.90
N ARG A 26 2.07 18.28 -3.80
CA ARG A 26 3.33 17.54 -3.55
C ARG A 26 4.31 17.79 -4.68
N GLU A 27 5.60 17.65 -4.41
CA GLU A 27 6.64 17.71 -5.46
C GLU A 27 7.06 16.29 -5.87
N GLU A 28 7.08 15.39 -4.91
CA GLU A 28 7.39 13.99 -5.06
C GLU A 28 6.40 13.27 -5.97
N ASN A 29 6.93 12.30 -6.72
CA ASN A 29 6.14 11.39 -7.52
C ASN A 29 5.94 10.10 -6.72
N LEU A 30 4.80 9.96 -6.04
CA LEU A 30 4.48 8.78 -5.25
C LEU A 30 3.46 7.92 -6.02
N LEU A 31 3.75 6.62 -6.14
CA LEU A 31 2.82 5.62 -6.69
C LEU A 31 2.43 4.65 -5.58
N VAL A 32 1.16 4.66 -5.17
CA VAL A 32 0.68 3.88 -4.01
C VAL A 32 0.11 2.53 -4.44
N TYR A 33 0.75 1.44 -4.01
CA TYR A 33 0.29 0.07 -4.19
C TYR A 33 -0.72 -0.26 -3.09
N CYS A 34 -2.01 -0.25 -3.46
CA CYS A 34 -3.10 -0.44 -2.52
C CYS A 34 -4.40 -0.86 -3.22
N ASP A 35 -5.35 -1.39 -2.45
CA ASP A 35 -6.72 -1.55 -2.91
C ASP A 35 -7.45 -0.19 -2.94
N PRO A 36 -7.99 0.22 -4.10
CA PRO A 36 -8.78 1.43 -4.20
C PRO A 36 -9.95 1.50 -3.20
N ASP A 37 -10.61 0.38 -2.92
CA ASP A 37 -11.79 0.36 -2.05
C ASP A 37 -11.40 0.61 -0.60
N VAL A 38 -10.24 0.11 -0.17
CA VAL A 38 -9.66 0.39 1.16
C VAL A 38 -9.39 1.88 1.31
N LEU A 39 -8.76 2.51 0.31
CA LEU A 39 -8.47 3.95 0.34
C LEU A 39 -9.76 4.79 0.36
N ILE A 40 -10.75 4.47 -0.48
CA ILE A 40 -12.02 5.20 -0.52
C ILE A 40 -12.78 5.05 0.81
N ASN A 41 -12.88 3.84 1.34
CA ASN A 41 -13.58 3.60 2.60
C ASN A 41 -12.86 4.25 3.78
N ARG A 42 -11.52 4.20 3.80
CA ARG A 42 -10.74 4.86 4.85
C ARG A 42 -10.85 6.39 4.77
N ALA A 43 -10.83 6.98 3.58
CA ALA A 43 -10.98 8.41 3.41
C ALA A 43 -12.34 8.91 3.93
N LYS A 44 -13.42 8.13 3.72
CA LYS A 44 -14.74 8.41 4.31
C LYS A 44 -14.69 8.38 5.84
N GLN A 45 -14.06 7.37 6.43
CA GLN A 45 -13.91 7.26 7.90
C GLN A 45 -13.11 8.43 8.50
N LEU A 46 -12.10 8.91 7.77
CA LEU A 46 -11.29 10.06 8.16
C LEU A 46 -11.94 11.42 7.86
N ASN A 47 -13.09 11.44 7.18
CA ASN A 47 -13.75 12.65 6.68
C ASN A 47 -12.83 13.50 5.78
N LEU A 48 -12.08 12.84 4.88
CA LEU A 48 -11.19 13.47 3.92
C LEU A 48 -11.63 13.14 2.49
N SER A 49 -11.53 14.12 1.59
CA SER A 49 -11.73 13.89 0.16
C SER A 49 -10.49 13.21 -0.45
N ILE A 50 -10.73 12.26 -1.35
CA ILE A 50 -9.69 11.64 -2.13
C ILE A 50 -10.20 11.29 -3.52
N THR A 51 -9.39 11.53 -4.55
CA THR A 51 -9.59 11.06 -5.93
C THR A 51 -8.41 10.18 -6.30
N LEU A 52 -8.68 8.93 -6.62
CA LEU A 52 -7.64 7.99 -7.03
C LEU A 52 -7.41 8.08 -8.54
N LYS A 53 -6.14 8.07 -8.95
CA LYS A 53 -5.73 8.14 -10.36
C LYS A 53 -4.74 7.01 -10.64
N GLU A 54 -4.95 6.26 -11.72
CA GLU A 54 -3.94 5.31 -12.21
C GLU A 54 -2.80 6.03 -12.96
N ASN A 55 -3.07 7.25 -13.43
CA ASN A 55 -2.05 8.15 -13.97
C ASN A 55 -1.43 9.00 -12.85
N GLU A 56 -0.21 9.49 -13.11
CA GLU A 56 0.50 10.38 -12.21
C GLU A 56 -0.30 11.65 -11.86
N THR A 57 -0.38 11.96 -10.56
CA THR A 57 -0.91 13.21 -10.03
C THR A 57 -0.16 13.65 -8.78
N ARG A 58 0.00 14.97 -8.64
CA ARG A 58 0.61 15.63 -7.48
C ARG A 58 -0.32 16.61 -6.78
N LYS A 59 -1.58 16.68 -7.24
CA LYS A 59 -2.56 17.65 -6.73
C LYS A 59 -3.05 17.26 -5.34
N ALA A 60 -3.44 18.27 -4.58
CA ALA A 60 -4.12 18.08 -3.30
C ALA A 60 -5.41 17.27 -3.49
N SER A 61 -5.69 16.35 -2.56
CA SER A 61 -6.81 15.39 -2.59
C SER A 61 -6.81 14.42 -3.78
N GLU A 62 -5.76 14.35 -4.59
CA GLU A 62 -5.59 13.30 -5.59
C GLU A 62 -4.43 12.37 -5.21
N LEU A 63 -4.52 11.08 -5.54
CA LEU A 63 -3.47 10.10 -5.24
C LEU A 63 -3.23 9.18 -6.44
N SER A 64 -1.98 9.09 -6.89
CA SER A 64 -1.57 8.11 -7.90
C SER A 64 -1.54 6.72 -7.26
N ILE A 65 -2.22 5.75 -7.87
CA ILE A 65 -2.34 4.39 -7.35
C ILE A 65 -1.92 3.34 -8.37
N PHE A 66 -1.30 2.28 -7.88
CA PHE A 66 -1.22 1.00 -8.55
C PHE A 66 -2.25 0.06 -7.88
N PRO A 67 -3.39 -0.23 -8.53
CA PRO A 67 -4.47 -0.97 -7.88
C PRO A 67 -4.09 -2.45 -7.67
N VAL A 68 -4.24 -2.92 -6.43
CA VAL A 68 -4.13 -4.34 -6.07
C VAL A 68 -5.30 -4.67 -5.15
N LYS A 69 -6.13 -5.65 -5.50
CA LYS A 69 -7.31 -5.99 -4.69
C LYS A 69 -6.95 -6.82 -3.47
N THR A 70 -7.61 -6.51 -2.35
CA THR A 70 -7.65 -7.36 -1.16
C THR A 70 -8.48 -8.62 -1.42
N ASP A 71 -8.15 -9.71 -0.75
CA ASP A 71 -8.81 -11.00 -0.93
C ASP A 71 -10.19 -11.05 -0.25
N VAL A 72 -10.35 -10.28 0.83
CA VAL A 72 -11.60 -10.12 1.58
C VAL A 72 -11.76 -8.67 2.06
N GLU A 73 -12.99 -8.30 2.39
CA GLU A 73 -13.32 -6.99 2.96
C GLU A 73 -12.45 -6.65 4.17
N VAL A 74 -12.16 -5.34 4.30
CA VAL A 74 -11.23 -4.80 5.28
C VAL A 74 -11.97 -3.86 6.22
N ASP A 75 -11.94 -4.20 7.50
CA ASP A 75 -12.35 -3.32 8.58
C ASP A 75 -11.11 -2.70 9.26
N ALA A 76 -11.16 -1.38 9.48
CA ALA A 76 -10.07 -0.66 10.13
C ALA A 76 -9.84 -1.20 11.57
N GLY A 77 -8.59 -1.56 11.87
CA GLY A 77 -8.19 -2.13 13.16
C GLY A 77 -8.52 -3.62 13.36
N VAL A 78 -9.16 -4.28 12.40
CA VAL A 78 -9.49 -5.72 12.48
C VAL A 78 -8.61 -6.51 11.53
N LEU A 79 -7.59 -7.17 12.09
CA LEU A 79 -6.67 -8.02 11.35
C LEU A 79 -7.39 -9.23 10.76
N ASN A 80 -7.09 -9.56 9.49
CA ASN A 80 -7.65 -10.73 8.82
C ASN A 80 -6.56 -11.50 8.05
N PRO A 81 -6.23 -12.74 8.45
CA PRO A 81 -5.16 -13.51 7.80
C PRO A 81 -5.46 -13.83 6.33
N LYS A 82 -6.72 -13.77 5.90
CA LYS A 82 -7.08 -13.96 4.48
C LYS A 82 -6.51 -12.88 3.57
N ASN A 83 -6.16 -11.70 4.10
CA ASN A 83 -5.52 -10.62 3.34
C ASN A 83 -3.98 -10.65 3.39
N ALA A 84 -3.36 -11.71 3.92
CA ALA A 84 -1.91 -11.83 3.96
C ALA A 84 -1.29 -11.86 2.55
N ASN A 85 -1.93 -12.53 1.59
CA ASN A 85 -1.46 -12.58 0.20
C ASN A 85 -1.46 -11.18 -0.43
N TYR A 86 -2.51 -10.38 -0.21
CA TYR A 86 -2.53 -8.98 -0.62
C TYR A 86 -1.29 -8.20 -0.13
N VAL A 87 -0.93 -8.32 1.16
CA VAL A 87 0.21 -7.59 1.75
C VAL A 87 1.52 -7.97 1.07
N LEU A 88 1.73 -9.27 0.82
CA LEU A 88 2.93 -9.75 0.13
C LEU A 88 2.95 -9.36 -1.34
N GLU A 89 1.79 -9.39 -2.01
CA GLU A 89 1.68 -9.07 -3.43
C GLU A 89 1.97 -7.60 -3.73
N ILE A 90 1.53 -6.66 -2.88
CA ILE A 90 1.89 -5.24 -3.05
C ILE A 90 3.40 -5.00 -2.89
N ILE A 91 4.05 -5.70 -1.96
CA ILE A 91 5.51 -5.64 -1.80
C ILE A 91 6.20 -6.22 -3.02
N LYS A 92 5.79 -7.41 -3.47
CA LYS A 92 6.35 -8.08 -4.63
C LYS A 92 6.25 -7.23 -5.90
N LYS A 93 5.09 -6.65 -6.17
CA LYS A 93 4.87 -5.76 -7.33
C LYS A 93 5.73 -4.51 -7.26
N ALA A 94 5.75 -3.83 -6.11
CA ALA A 94 6.58 -2.65 -5.91
C ALA A 94 8.08 -2.93 -6.09
N THR A 95 8.57 -4.05 -5.55
CA THR A 95 9.96 -4.50 -5.73
C THR A 95 10.27 -4.78 -7.20
N HIS A 96 9.38 -5.49 -7.89
CA HIS A 96 9.55 -5.81 -9.31
C HIS A 96 9.60 -4.55 -10.19
N ASP A 97 8.75 -3.57 -9.92
CA ASP A 97 8.76 -2.30 -10.64
C ASP A 97 10.03 -1.49 -10.35
N CYS A 98 10.62 -1.60 -9.15
CA CYS A 98 11.96 -1.07 -8.87
C CYS A 98 13.05 -1.80 -9.66
N LEU A 99 13.05 -3.13 -9.68
CA LEU A 99 14.03 -3.94 -10.41
C LEU A 99 13.97 -3.75 -11.94
N LYS A 100 12.84 -3.26 -12.46
CA LYS A 100 12.62 -2.94 -13.86
C LYS A 100 12.86 -1.47 -14.24
N ASP A 101 13.42 -0.68 -13.34
CA ASP A 101 13.60 0.77 -13.53
C ASP A 101 12.27 1.48 -13.87
N GLN A 102 11.14 1.00 -13.33
CA GLN A 102 9.84 1.66 -13.40
C GLN A 102 9.59 2.54 -12.17
N CYS A 103 10.23 2.21 -11.04
CA CYS A 103 10.24 2.98 -9.80
C CYS A 103 11.68 3.21 -9.30
N SER A 104 11.95 4.37 -8.70
CA SER A 104 13.29 4.78 -8.21
C SER A 104 13.65 4.22 -6.85
N GLY A 105 12.68 3.65 -6.15
CA GLY A 105 12.86 3.09 -4.83
C GLY A 105 11.51 2.71 -4.23
N ILE A 106 11.59 1.99 -3.11
CA ILE A 106 10.43 1.50 -2.37
C ILE A 106 10.37 2.18 -1.01
N LEU A 107 9.18 2.66 -0.65
CA LEU A 107 8.81 3.14 0.67
C LEU A 107 7.74 2.18 1.21
N THR A 108 7.96 1.62 2.39
CA THR A 108 7.06 0.60 2.95
C THR A 108 6.19 1.15 4.07
N GLY A 109 4.89 0.92 3.95
CA GLY A 109 3.94 1.07 5.05
C GLY A 109 4.10 -0.03 6.09
N PRO A 110 3.55 0.14 7.30
CA PRO A 110 3.64 -0.87 8.36
C PRO A 110 2.84 -2.12 7.99
N ILE A 111 3.38 -3.30 8.33
CA ILE A 111 2.68 -4.59 8.22
C ILE A 111 2.61 -5.27 9.59
N ASN A 112 1.79 -6.31 9.68
CA ASN A 112 1.72 -7.16 10.86
C ASN A 112 2.31 -8.56 10.58
N LYS A 113 3.52 -8.84 11.09
CA LYS A 113 4.15 -10.15 10.93
C LYS A 113 3.31 -11.29 11.51
N ALA A 114 2.61 -11.06 12.61
CA ALA A 114 1.85 -12.11 13.30
C ALA A 114 0.67 -12.58 12.46
N ILE A 115 -0.08 -11.65 11.83
CA ILE A 115 -1.23 -12.01 10.99
C ILE A 115 -0.82 -12.75 9.72
N ILE A 116 0.32 -12.37 9.13
CA ILE A 116 0.86 -13.08 7.96
C ILE A 116 1.22 -14.52 8.34
N ASN A 117 1.93 -14.73 9.46
CA ASN A 117 2.23 -16.10 9.92
C ASN A 117 0.96 -16.90 10.27
N GLN A 118 -0.07 -16.26 10.82
CA GLN A 118 -1.37 -16.92 11.09
C GLN A 118 -2.11 -17.36 9.82
N SER A 119 -1.77 -16.80 8.65
CA SER A 119 -2.32 -17.26 7.36
C SER A 119 -1.70 -18.57 6.86
N GLY A 120 -0.66 -19.08 7.55
CA GLY A 120 0.10 -20.26 7.13
C GLY A 120 1.28 -19.95 6.21
N ILE A 121 1.55 -18.66 5.94
CA ILE A 121 2.71 -18.21 5.18
C ILE A 121 3.84 -17.89 6.16
N GLU A 122 4.96 -18.60 6.03
CA GLU A 122 6.15 -18.30 6.83
C GLU A 122 6.71 -16.94 6.43
N PHE A 123 6.71 -16.00 7.37
CA PHE A 123 7.16 -14.63 7.11
C PHE A 123 8.05 -14.13 8.23
N SER A 124 9.33 -13.92 7.90
CA SER A 124 10.36 -13.51 8.86
C SER A 124 10.38 -12.00 9.12
N GLY A 125 10.07 -11.19 8.12
CA GLY A 125 10.08 -9.74 8.21
C GLY A 125 10.16 -9.08 6.84
N HIS A 126 9.99 -7.75 6.81
CA HIS A 126 10.07 -6.96 5.58
C HIS A 126 11.43 -7.08 4.89
N THR A 127 12.51 -6.95 5.66
CA THR A 127 13.87 -6.92 5.14
C THR A 127 14.24 -8.25 4.50
N GLU A 128 13.89 -9.36 5.16
CA GLU A 128 14.14 -10.71 4.67
C GLU A 128 13.34 -10.98 3.40
N TYR A 129 12.06 -10.60 3.38
CA TYR A 129 11.21 -10.81 2.21
C TYR A 129 11.68 -9.98 1.00
N LEU A 130 12.12 -8.73 1.21
CA LEU A 130 12.71 -7.94 0.14
C LEU A 130 14.00 -8.56 -0.39
N ALA A 131 14.87 -9.05 0.49
CA ALA A 131 16.11 -9.71 0.09
C ALA A 131 15.89 -11.00 -0.71
N GLU A 132 14.80 -11.73 -0.48
CA GLU A 132 14.41 -12.92 -1.28
C GLU A 132 13.92 -12.56 -2.70
N LEU A 133 13.43 -11.33 -2.90
CA LEU A 133 12.86 -10.87 -4.17
C LEU A 133 13.88 -10.19 -5.10
N THR A 134 15.05 -9.83 -4.58
CA THR A 134 16.12 -9.10 -5.29
C THR A 134 17.34 -9.97 -5.53
#